data_AF-Q5BRI0-F1
#
_entry.id   AF-Q5BRI0-F1
#
_cell.length_a   1.000
_cell.length_b   1.000
_cell.length_c   1.000
_cell.angle_alpha   90.00
_cell.angle_beta   90.00
_cell.angle_gamma   90.00
#
_symmetry.space_group_name_H-M   'P 1'
#
loop_
_entity.id
_entity.type
_entity.pdbx_description
1 polymer ?
#
loop_
_entity_poly.entity_id
_entity_poly.type
_entity_poly.pdbx_seq_one_letter_code
_entity_poly.pdbx_strand_id
1 'polypeptide(L)' 'MYEMLIGYPPFCSATPQETYKKIMNWKEALFFPHEMPISANSRNLIQSLCCGAETRLSSIEAIRKHAFFH' A
#
# COMPACT_ATOMS: atom_id res chain seq x y z
N MET A 1 6.54 -2.30 3.72
CA MET A 1 6.51 -2.88 2.35
C MET A 1 6.58 -1.81 1.27
N TYR A 2 5.59 -0.92 1.12
CA TYR A 2 5.66 0.15 0.09
C TYR A 2 6.95 0.96 0.19
N GLU A 3 7.27 1.48 1.38
CA GLU A 3 8.52 2.24 1.61
C GLU A 3 9.79 1.44 1.32
N MET A 4 9.79 0.13 1.58
CA MET A 4 10.95 -0.74 1.28
C MET A 4 11.17 -0.91 -0.23
N LEU A 5 10.12 -0.82 -1.03
CA LEU A 5 10.17 -1.01 -2.49
C LEU A 5 10.29 0.31 -3.26
N ILE A 6 9.72 1.39 -2.72
CA ILE A 6 9.61 2.70 -3.37
C ILE A 6 10.59 3.73 -2.78
N GLY A 7 11.05 3.54 -1.54
CA GLY A 7 11.99 4.44 -0.85
C GLY A 7 11.32 5.52 0.00
N TYR A 8 9.99 5.63 0.00
CA TYR A 8 9.24 6.55 0.85
C TYR A 8 7.83 5.99 1.15
N PRO A 9 7.16 6.41 2.25
CA PRO A 9 5.82 5.91 2.59
C PRO A 9 4.75 6.50 1.63
N PRO A 10 3.67 5.75 1.33
CA PRO A 10 2.73 6.09 0.25
C PRO A 10 1.99 7.43 0.44
N PHE A 11 1.89 7.92 1.67
CA PHE A 11 1.16 9.15 2.00
C PHE A 11 2.08 10.29 2.46
N CYS A 12 3.40 10.15 2.27
CA CYS A 12 4.38 11.16 2.68
C CYS A 12 4.05 12.54 2.09
N SER A 13 4.14 13.58 2.92
CA SER A 13 3.91 14.98 2.55
C SER A 13 4.75 15.91 3.44
N ALA A 14 4.83 17.19 3.10
CA ALA A 14 5.62 18.16 3.85
C ALA A 14 5.03 18.45 5.25
N THR A 15 3.71 18.34 5.40
CA THR A 15 3.03 18.57 6.68
C THR A 15 2.23 17.34 7.15
N PRO A 16 2.02 17.19 8.48
CA PRO A 16 1.14 16.16 9.03
C PRO A 16 -0.30 16.26 8.52
N GLN A 17 -0.81 17.47 8.30
CA GLN A 17 -2.18 17.73 7.84
C GLN A 17 -2.38 17.21 6.41
N GLU A 18 -1.42 17.43 5.52
CA GLU A 18 -1.45 16.89 4.15
C GLU A 18 -1.34 15.37 4.16
N THR A 19 -0.45 14.83 4.98
CA THR A 19 -0.31 13.37 5.17
C THR A 19 -1.63 12.75 5.63
N TYR A 20 -2.30 13.36 6.61
CA TYR A 20 -3.62 12.93 7.07
C TYR A 20 -4.66 12.97 5.95
N LYS A 21 -4.72 14.06 5.18
CA LYS A 21 -5.64 14.19 4.04
C LYS A 21 -5.40 13.06 3.01
N LYS A 22 -4.15 12.72 2.71
CA LYS A 22 -3.81 11.60 1.83
C LYS A 22 -4.22 10.24 2.40
N ILE A 23 -4.03 10.02 3.70
CA ILE A 23 -4.47 8.78 4.37
C ILE A 23 -5.99 8.62 4.28
N MET A 24 -6.74 9.70 4.55
CA MET A 24 -8.20 9.68 4.43
C MET A 24 -8.67 9.43 2.99
N ASN A 25 -7.96 9.99 2.02
CA ASN A 25 -8.24 9.85 0.59
C ASN A 25 -7.40 8.75 -0.08
N TRP A 26 -7.10 7.66 0.63
CA TRP A 26 -6.18 6.61 0.18
C TRP A 26 -6.53 6.01 -1.20
N LYS A 27 -7.81 5.99 -1.60
CA LYS A 27 -8.26 5.49 -2.91
C LYS A 27 -7.63 6.24 -4.08
N GLU A 28 -7.44 7.55 -3.91
CA GLU A 28 -6.84 8.42 -4.92
C GLU A 28 -5.35 8.66 -4.64
N ALA A 29 -4.97 8.68 -3.36
CA ALA A 29 -3.61 9.01 -2.92
C ALA A 29 -2.62 7.84 -2.98
N LEU A 30 -3.10 6.59 -2.96
CA LEU A 30 -2.23 5.41 -3.09
C LEU A 30 -1.92 5.15 -4.57
N PHE A 31 -0.83 5.75 -5.05
CA PHE A 31 -0.32 5.49 -6.40
C PHE A 31 1.05 4.80 -6.35
N PHE A 32 1.41 4.14 -7.45
CA PHE A 32 2.70 3.49 -7.62
C PHE A 32 3.43 4.13 -8.79
N PRO A 33 4.58 4.77 -8.59
CA PRO A 33 5.36 5.38 -9.67
C PRO A 33 5.68 4.36 -10.77
N HIS A 34 5.70 4.80 -12.03
CA HIS A 34 5.95 3.92 -13.19
C HIS A 34 7.42 3.54 -13.31
N GLU A 35 8.30 4.44 -12.86
CA GLU A 35 9.75 4.32 -12.85
C GLU A 35 10.27 3.31 -11.81
N MET A 36 9.45 2.94 -10.82
CA MET A 36 9.87 2.01 -9.77
C MET A 36 9.54 0.55 -10.14
N PRO A 37 10.54 -0.36 -10.17
CA PRO A 37 10.33 -1.75 -10.53
C PRO A 37 9.64 -2.50 -9.39
N ILE A 38 8.30 -2.48 -9.38
CA ILE A 38 7.49 -3.22 -8.41
C ILE A 38 6.62 -4.27 -9.12
N SER A 39 6.75 -5.52 -8.65
CA SER A 39 6.03 -6.67 -9.20
C SER A 39 4.51 -6.56 -9.02
N ALA A 40 3.75 -7.26 -9.87
CA ALA A 40 2.28 -7.30 -9.76
C ALA A 40 1.83 -7.84 -8.40
N ASN A 41 2.48 -8.91 -7.90
CA ASN A 41 2.16 -9.51 -6.60
C ASN A 41 2.45 -8.53 -5.45
N SER A 42 3.52 -7.74 -5.54
CA SER A 42 3.83 -6.71 -4.54
C SER A 42 2.80 -5.58 -4.54
N ARG A 43 2.39 -5.09 -5.72
CA ARG A 43 1.33 -4.06 -5.84
C ARG A 43 0.02 -4.58 -5.24
N ASN A 44 -0.37 -5.80 -5.59
CA ASN A 44 -1.60 -6.43 -5.12
C ASN A 44 -1.61 -6.63 -3.59
N LEU A 45 -0.49 -7.06 -2.99
CA LEU A 45 -0.40 -7.19 -1.53
C LEU A 45 -0.56 -5.83 -0.83
N ILE A 46 0.14 -4.81 -1.31
CA ILE A 46 0.02 -3.45 -0.73
C ILE A 46 -1.40 -2.93 -0.84
N GLN A 47 -2.05 -3.08 -2.00
CA GLN A 47 -3.44 -2.65 -2.19
C GLN A 47 -4.42 -3.43 -1.30
N SER A 48 -4.16 -4.71 -1.05
CA SER A 48 -4.99 -5.56 -0.18
C SER A 48 -4.82 -5.24 1.32
N LEU A 49 -3.70 -4.61 1.70
CA LEU A 49 -3.44 -4.14 3.07
C LEU A 49 -3.92 -2.68 3.27
N CYS A 50 -3.65 -1.82 2.29
CA CYS A 50 -3.99 -0.40 2.30
C CYS A 50 -5.34 -0.14 1.61
N CYS A 51 -6.39 -0.76 2.12
CA CYS A 51 -7.76 -0.58 1.64
C CYS A 51 -8.77 -0.37 2.78
N GLY A 52 -10.05 -0.29 2.40
CA GLY A 52 -11.17 -0.18 3.33
C GLY A 52 -11.27 -1.41 4.24
N ALA A 53 -11.71 -1.19 5.48
CA ALA A 53 -11.71 -2.20 6.54
C ALA A 53 -12.41 -3.51 6.14
N GLU A 54 -13.57 -3.42 5.48
CA GLU A 54 -14.39 -4.57 5.04
C GLU A 54 -13.68 -5.52 4.07
N THR A 55 -12.71 -5.02 3.31
CA THR A 55 -12.02 -5.78 2.25
C THR A 55 -10.55 -6.04 2.60
N ARG A 56 -10.11 -5.58 3.77
CA ARG A 56 -8.71 -5.65 4.17
C ARG A 56 -8.29 -7.10 4.42
N LEU A 57 -7.17 -7.46 3.81
CA LEU A 57 -6.47 -8.70 4.11
C LEU A 57 -5.98 -8.65 5.57
N SER A 58 -6.73 -9.29 6.47
CA SER A 58 -6.63 -9.06 7.91
C SER A 58 -6.30 -10.31 8.74
N SER A 59 -6.50 -11.53 8.21
CA SER A 59 -6.08 -12.75 8.90
C SER A 59 -4.66 -13.16 8.52
N ILE A 60 -3.92 -13.71 9.47
CA ILE A 60 -2.55 -14.18 9.27
C ILE A 60 -2.53 -15.28 8.20
N GLU A 61 -3.50 -16.19 8.22
CA GLU A 61 -3.63 -17.26 7.22
C GLU A 61 -3.82 -16.71 5.82
N ALA A 62 -4.64 -15.67 5.64
CA ALA A 62 -4.87 -15.06 4.33
C ALA A 62 -3.64 -14.29 3.85
N ILE A 63 -2.94 -13.58 4.76
CA ILE A 63 -1.68 -12.90 4.46
C ILE A 63 -0.64 -13.92 3.99
N ARG A 64 -0.46 -15.03 4.72
CA ARG A 64 0.53 -16.07 4.39
C ARG A 64 0.28 -16.77 3.06
N LYS A 65 -0.98 -16.87 2.63
CA LYS A 65 -1.39 -17.49 1.35
C LYS A 65 -1.29 -16.53 0.15
N HIS A 66 -0.96 -15.27 0.37
CA HIS A 66 -0.85 -14.30 -0.71
C HIS A 66 0.28 -14.68 -1.67
N ALA A 67 0.06 -14.57 -2.98
CA ALA A 67 1.03 -14.92 -4.04
C ALA A 67 2.34 -14.11 -4.02
N PHE A 68 2.50 -13.17 -3.09
CA PHE A 68 3.76 -12.47 -2.86
C PHE A 68 4.75 -13.32 -2.05
N PHE A 69 4.25 -14.26 -1.24
CA PHE A 69 5.05 -15.12 -0.37
C PHE A 69 5.31 -16.52 -0.98
N HIS A 70 5.02 -16.70 -2.27
CA HIS A 70 5.24 -17.92 -3.05
C HIS A 70 6.06 -17.57 -4.29
#